data_AF-A0A935GZL7-F1
#
_entry.id   AF-A0A935GZL7-F1
#
_cell.length_a   1.000
_cell.length_b   1.000
_cell.length_c   1.000
_cell.angle_alpha   90.00
_cell.angle_beta   90.00
_cell.angle_gamma   90.00
#
_symmetry.space_group_name_H-M   'P 1'
#
loop_
_entity.id
_entity.type
_entity.pdbx_description
1 polymer ?
#
loop_
_entity_poly.entity_id
_entity_poly.type
_entity_poly.pdbx_seq_one_letter_code
_entity_poly.pdbx_strand_id
1 'polypeptide(L)'
;MMAHNFPYCTWITSNHKEPIHESFDQWVGIMSLPYCFQTTVFNAPAADGYITVPTDQKQYWKDRVHALARGARLRVGLAWSGNPGHRSDKRRSVPFDVVLPLLTKHEDVCFFSLQTHVPDGSPPNLADMAEELVTVADTAAVIGEMDLVISVDTSAIHLAGAMGCPAWLLLPHRYEWRWGLDGPKCAWYQSVRIWRQERNGAWEALLEKVHVALQQFAAKGEC
;
A
#
# COMPACT_ATOMS: atom_id res chain seq x y z
N MET A 1 13.96 -7.27 -6.14
CA MET A 1 13.39 -6.57 -4.96
C MET A 1 14.06 -6.98 -3.64
N MET A 2 13.91 -8.24 -3.19
CA MET A 2 14.47 -8.67 -1.90
C MET A 2 16.01 -8.70 -1.87
N ALA A 3 16.65 -9.35 -2.85
CA ALA A 3 18.11 -9.37 -2.96
C ALA A 3 18.75 -7.97 -3.11
N HIS A 4 18.01 -7.00 -3.66
CA HIS A 4 18.46 -5.61 -3.77
C HIS A 4 18.56 -4.93 -2.39
N ASN A 5 17.57 -5.14 -1.52
CA ASN A 5 17.53 -4.49 -0.19
C ASN A 5 18.23 -5.30 0.91
N PHE A 6 18.38 -6.59 0.69
CA PHE A 6 18.98 -7.52 1.64
C PHE A 6 20.07 -8.36 0.93
N PRO A 7 21.14 -7.73 0.43
CA PRO A 7 22.19 -8.43 -0.31
C PRO A 7 23.01 -9.39 0.55
N TYR A 8 22.90 -9.26 1.87
CA TYR A 8 23.51 -10.14 2.87
C TYR A 8 22.69 -11.40 3.15
N CYS A 9 21.49 -11.53 2.57
CA CYS A 9 20.64 -12.71 2.70
C CYS A 9 20.71 -13.57 1.43
N THR A 10 20.82 -14.88 1.61
CA THR A 10 20.55 -15.85 0.54
C THR A 10 19.05 -16.11 0.47
N TRP A 11 18.43 -15.83 -0.67
CA TRP A 11 17.01 -16.03 -0.90
C TRP A 11 16.77 -17.36 -1.61
N ILE A 12 16.07 -18.29 -0.95
CA ILE A 12 15.72 -19.59 -1.52
C ILE A 12 14.24 -19.57 -1.88
N THR A 13 13.93 -19.71 -3.17
CA THR A 13 12.56 -19.85 -3.64
C THR A 13 12.14 -21.31 -3.49
N SER A 14 11.10 -21.57 -2.70
CA SER A 14 10.49 -22.89 -2.58
C SER A 14 9.00 -22.78 -2.93
N ASN A 15 8.53 -23.72 -3.75
CA ASN A 15 7.12 -24.03 -3.84
C ASN A 15 6.81 -24.84 -2.57
N HIS A 16 5.90 -24.41 -1.70
CA HIS A 16 5.60 -25.03 -0.38
C HIS A 16 5.35 -26.56 -0.37
N LYS A 17 5.28 -27.21 -1.54
CA LYS A 17 5.18 -28.67 -1.71
C LYS A 17 6.54 -29.37 -1.77
N GLU A 18 7.64 -28.63 -1.93
CA GLU A 18 8.99 -29.16 -2.02
C GLU A 18 9.78 -28.84 -0.75
N PRO A 19 10.38 -29.85 -0.10
CA PRO A 19 11.21 -29.64 1.07
C PRO A 19 12.46 -28.82 0.70
N ILE A 20 12.88 -27.95 1.62
CA ILE A 20 14.15 -27.25 1.52
C ILE A 20 15.26 -28.26 1.77
N HIS A 21 16.12 -28.49 0.78
CA HIS A 21 17.22 -29.46 0.84
C HIS A 21 18.53 -28.89 1.41
N GLU A 22 18.56 -27.60 1.75
CA GLU A 22 19.70 -26.93 2.36
C GLU A 22 19.86 -27.36 3.83
N SER A 23 21.11 -27.58 4.26
CA SER A 23 21.42 -27.83 5.67
C SER A 23 21.44 -26.52 6.45
N PHE A 24 20.87 -26.52 7.65
CA PHE A 24 20.87 -25.39 8.57
C PHE A 24 21.11 -25.86 10.00
N ASP A 25 21.79 -25.05 10.81
CA ASP A 25 22.01 -25.35 12.22
C ASP A 25 20.75 -25.09 13.06
N GLN A 26 19.96 -24.08 12.67
CA GLN A 26 18.76 -23.62 13.37
C GLN A 26 17.75 -23.06 12.36
N TRP A 27 16.47 -23.09 12.73
CA TRP A 27 15.41 -22.43 11.97
C TRP A 27 14.40 -21.77 12.91
N VAL A 28 13.76 -20.71 12.45
CA VAL A 28 12.72 -20.00 13.19
C VAL A 28 11.60 -19.60 12.24
N GLY A 29 10.35 -19.84 12.64
CA GLY A 29 9.21 -19.36 11.88
C GLY A 29 9.11 -17.83 11.95
N ILE A 30 8.77 -17.16 10.86
CA ILE A 30 8.71 -15.68 10.80
C ILE A 30 7.83 -15.07 11.90
N MET A 31 6.73 -15.74 12.27
CA MET A 31 5.82 -15.28 13.32
C MET A 31 6.35 -15.49 14.75
N SER A 32 7.46 -16.20 14.93
CA SER A 32 8.17 -16.31 16.21
C SER A 32 9.17 -15.18 16.42
N LEU A 33 9.58 -14.47 15.36
CA LEU A 33 10.56 -13.38 15.46
C LEU A 33 10.14 -12.27 16.43
N PRO A 34 8.87 -11.79 16.45
CA PRO A 34 8.45 -10.79 17.42
C PRO A 34 8.62 -11.26 18.88
N TYR A 35 8.41 -12.55 19.16
CA TYR A 35 8.65 -13.11 20.48
C TYR A 35 10.14 -13.18 20.81
N CYS A 36 10.96 -13.72 19.89
CA CYS A 36 12.41 -13.84 20.05
C CYS A 36 13.10 -12.48 20.27
N PHE A 37 12.65 -11.44 19.57
CA PHE A 37 13.19 -10.08 19.67
C PHE A 37 12.48 -9.19 20.68
N GLN A 38 11.51 -9.72 21.45
CA GLN A 38 10.72 -8.96 22.41
C GLN A 38 10.10 -7.69 21.78
N THR A 39 9.60 -7.84 20.55
CA THR A 39 8.95 -6.77 19.80
C THR A 39 7.55 -6.50 20.36
N THR A 40 7.26 -5.23 20.54
CA THR A 40 6.01 -4.63 21.01
C THR A 40 5.60 -3.53 20.04
N VAL A 41 4.41 -2.97 20.22
CA VAL A 41 3.95 -1.82 19.43
C VAL A 41 4.76 -0.54 19.65
N PHE A 42 5.63 -0.50 20.67
CA PHE A 42 6.45 0.66 21.01
C PHE A 42 7.89 0.59 20.48
N ASN A 43 8.34 -0.59 20.05
CA ASN A 43 9.71 -0.82 19.58
C ASN A 43 9.73 -1.66 18.28
N ALA A 44 8.68 -1.54 17.46
CA ALA A 44 8.66 -2.17 16.14
C ALA A 44 9.86 -1.67 15.31
N PRO A 45 10.67 -2.59 14.76
CA PRO A 45 11.90 -2.21 14.07
C PRO A 45 11.62 -1.55 12.72
N ALA A 46 12.55 -0.70 12.28
CA ALA A 46 12.60 -0.13 10.94
C ALA A 46 11.31 0.59 10.48
N ALA A 47 10.60 1.23 11.42
CA ALA A 47 9.32 1.86 11.13
C ALA A 47 9.40 3.09 10.19
N ASP A 48 10.61 3.60 9.92
CA ASP A 48 10.85 4.72 9.01
C ASP A 48 10.98 4.30 7.54
N GLY A 49 11.00 2.99 7.26
CA GLY A 49 11.21 2.42 5.94
C GLY A 49 12.55 1.68 5.81
N TYR A 50 12.53 0.60 5.04
CA TYR A 50 13.64 -0.34 4.84
C TYR A 50 13.70 -0.92 3.41
N ILE A 51 12.83 -0.49 2.50
CA ILE A 51 12.78 -0.91 1.11
C ILE A 51 13.07 0.27 0.18
N THR A 52 13.93 0.03 -0.80
CA THR A 52 14.31 0.96 -1.87
C THR A 52 14.12 0.31 -3.23
N VAL A 53 13.73 1.10 -4.23
CA VAL A 53 13.46 0.62 -5.59
C VAL A 53 14.78 0.36 -6.34
N PRO A 54 14.93 -0.79 -7.03
CA PRO A 54 16.04 -1.04 -7.95
C PRO A 54 16.18 0.07 -9.02
N THR A 55 17.42 0.44 -9.36
CA THR A 55 17.70 1.58 -10.25
C THR A 55 17.23 1.39 -11.69
N ASP A 56 17.22 0.15 -12.17
CA ASP A 56 16.76 -0.24 -13.51
C ASP A 56 15.26 0.05 -13.73
N GLN A 57 14.45 -0.04 -12.68
CA GLN A 57 13.01 0.22 -12.76
C GLN A 57 12.64 1.70 -12.56
N LYS A 58 13.49 2.46 -11.86
CA LYS A 58 13.18 3.85 -11.48
C LYS A 58 12.92 4.77 -12.66
N GLN A 59 13.81 4.76 -13.67
CA GLN A 59 13.74 5.75 -14.74
C GLN A 59 12.50 5.55 -15.62
N TYR A 60 12.21 4.30 -16.01
CA TYR A 60 11.03 3.98 -16.80
C TYR A 60 9.74 4.45 -16.11
N TRP A 61 9.56 4.05 -14.84
CA TRP A 61 8.34 4.35 -14.11
C TRP A 61 8.20 5.82 -13.77
N LYS A 62 9.30 6.52 -13.51
CA LYS A 62 9.30 7.97 -13.38
C LYS A 62 8.74 8.63 -14.64
N ASP A 63 9.33 8.36 -15.80
CA ASP A 63 8.88 8.99 -17.05
C ASP A 63 7.43 8.62 -17.38
N ARG A 64 7.05 7.36 -17.17
CA ARG A 64 5.68 6.86 -17.37
C ARG A 64 4.66 7.56 -16.47
N VAL A 65 4.93 7.64 -15.17
CA VAL A 65 4.07 8.31 -14.19
C VAL A 65 3.96 9.80 -14.50
N HIS A 66 5.06 10.48 -14.80
CA HIS A 66 5.04 11.90 -15.14
C HIS A 66 4.25 12.19 -16.43
N ALA A 67 4.35 11.32 -17.44
CA ALA A 67 3.56 11.44 -18.66
C ALA A 67 2.04 11.28 -18.42
N LEU A 68 1.66 10.36 -17.54
CA LEU A 68 0.27 10.11 -17.17
C LEU A 68 -0.29 11.19 -16.24
N ALA A 69 0.54 11.72 -15.33
CA ALA A 69 0.15 12.76 -14.38
C ALA A 69 -0.23 14.08 -15.06
N ARG A 70 0.29 14.36 -16.27
CA ARG A 70 -0.03 15.58 -17.05
C ARG A 70 0.09 16.90 -16.27
N GLY A 71 1.02 16.97 -15.32
CA GLY A 71 1.20 18.14 -14.45
C GLY A 71 0.15 18.29 -13.35
N ALA A 72 -0.56 17.21 -13.00
CA ALA A 72 -1.47 17.17 -11.86
C ALA A 72 -0.78 17.66 -10.59
N ARG A 73 -1.56 18.32 -9.74
CA ARG A 73 -1.08 18.89 -8.48
C ARG A 73 -0.58 17.81 -7.52
N LEU A 74 -1.23 16.66 -7.55
CA LEU A 74 -0.96 15.55 -6.64
C LEU A 74 -1.07 14.22 -7.39
N ARG A 75 -0.15 13.31 -7.12
CA ARG A 75 -0.13 11.92 -7.62
C ARG A 75 -0.46 10.98 -6.48
N VAL A 76 -1.58 10.28 -6.57
CA VAL A 76 -2.08 9.40 -5.50
C VAL A 76 -2.17 7.96 -5.98
N GLY A 77 -1.37 7.06 -5.39
CA GLY A 77 -1.51 5.62 -5.62
C GLY A 77 -2.75 5.08 -4.92
N LEU A 78 -3.58 4.27 -5.58
CA LEU A 78 -4.86 3.81 -5.04
C LEU A 78 -5.04 2.29 -5.19
N ALA A 79 -5.38 1.61 -4.08
CA ALA A 79 -5.81 0.21 -4.08
C ALA A 79 -7.02 0.01 -3.16
N TRP A 80 -8.21 -0.23 -3.73
CA TRP A 80 -9.47 -0.28 -2.98
C TRP A 80 -9.95 -1.69 -2.66
N SER A 81 -9.44 -2.72 -3.32
CA SER A 81 -9.79 -4.12 -3.07
C SER A 81 -8.56 -5.03 -2.98
N GLY A 82 -8.72 -6.10 -2.21
CA GLY A 82 -7.74 -7.19 -2.13
C GLY A 82 -8.01 -8.29 -3.15
N ASN A 83 -7.46 -9.48 -2.88
CA ASN A 83 -7.68 -10.67 -3.68
C ASN A 83 -9.08 -11.26 -3.42
N PRO A 84 -9.97 -11.36 -4.44
CA PRO A 84 -11.32 -11.91 -4.29
C PRO A 84 -11.35 -13.35 -3.73
N GLY A 85 -10.28 -14.14 -3.93
CA GLY A 85 -10.14 -15.49 -3.39
C GLY A 85 -9.82 -15.54 -1.89
N HIS A 86 -9.53 -14.40 -1.25
CA HIS A 86 -9.27 -14.33 0.18
C HIS A 86 -10.58 -14.37 0.98
N ARG A 87 -10.66 -15.25 2.00
CA ARG A 87 -11.90 -15.49 2.79
C ARG A 87 -12.57 -14.24 3.37
N SER A 88 -11.77 -13.21 3.68
CA SER A 88 -12.26 -11.95 4.24
C SER A 88 -12.33 -10.79 3.25
N ASP A 89 -12.14 -11.02 1.96
CA ASP A 89 -12.02 -9.94 0.97
C ASP A 89 -13.23 -9.00 0.94
N LYS A 90 -14.44 -9.57 0.93
CA LYS A 90 -15.69 -8.80 0.95
C LYS A 90 -15.80 -7.80 2.11
N ARG A 91 -15.08 -8.02 3.22
CA ARG A 91 -15.07 -7.12 4.37
C ARG A 91 -13.95 -6.09 4.31
N ARG A 92 -12.81 -6.41 3.69
CA ARG A 92 -11.62 -5.54 3.64
C ARG A 92 -11.62 -4.64 2.41
N SER A 93 -12.33 -5.03 1.35
CA SER A 93 -12.43 -4.31 0.10
C SER A 93 -13.55 -3.26 0.14
N VAL A 94 -13.30 -2.13 -0.51
CA VAL A 94 -14.30 -1.08 -0.75
C VAL A 94 -14.87 -1.30 -2.16
N PRO A 95 -16.21 -1.35 -2.33
CA PRO A 95 -16.82 -1.39 -3.66
C PRO A 95 -16.38 -0.17 -4.51
N PHE A 96 -16.14 -0.37 -5.81
CA PHE A 96 -15.60 0.71 -6.66
C PHE A 96 -16.57 1.88 -6.83
N ASP A 97 -17.87 1.61 -6.87
CA ASP A 97 -18.94 2.62 -6.86
C ASP A 97 -18.92 3.50 -5.60
N VAL A 98 -18.47 2.95 -4.48
CA VAL A 98 -18.26 3.70 -3.23
C VAL A 98 -16.98 4.53 -3.26
N VAL A 99 -15.96 4.10 -4.01
CA VAL A 99 -14.70 4.85 -4.22
C VAL A 99 -14.86 5.97 -5.26
N LEU A 100 -15.73 5.78 -6.25
CA LEU A 100 -15.90 6.69 -7.38
C LEU A 100 -16.10 8.16 -6.96
N PRO A 101 -16.92 8.50 -5.94
CA PRO A 101 -17.05 9.88 -5.47
C PRO A 101 -15.73 10.51 -5.00
N LEU A 102 -14.80 9.73 -4.42
CA LEU A 102 -13.48 10.24 -4.04
C LEU A 102 -12.68 10.63 -5.30
N LEU A 103 -12.76 9.83 -6.36
CA LEU A 103 -12.04 10.14 -7.61
C LEU A 103 -12.64 11.37 -8.31
N THR A 104 -13.97 11.42 -8.45
CA THR A 104 -14.65 12.48 -9.22
C THR A 104 -14.67 13.84 -8.51
N LYS A 105 -14.55 13.88 -7.17
CA LYS A 105 -14.46 15.14 -6.41
C LYS A 105 -13.07 15.79 -6.47
N HIS A 106 -12.07 15.12 -7.03
CA HIS A 106 -10.66 15.53 -7.02
C HIS A 106 -10.06 15.53 -8.45
N GLU A 107 -10.60 16.38 -9.32
CA GLU A 107 -10.18 16.48 -10.73
C GLU A 107 -8.73 16.99 -10.90
N ASP A 108 -8.19 17.70 -9.91
CA ASP A 108 -6.82 18.21 -9.88
C ASP A 108 -5.79 17.19 -9.35
N VAL A 109 -6.27 16.03 -8.90
CA VAL A 109 -5.45 14.90 -8.45
C VAL A 109 -5.44 13.83 -9.53
N CYS A 110 -4.24 13.36 -9.89
CA CYS A 110 -4.09 12.18 -10.72
C CYS A 110 -3.93 10.95 -9.82
N PHE A 111 -4.90 10.05 -9.89
CA PHE A 111 -4.85 8.77 -9.21
C PHE A 111 -4.19 7.72 -10.09
N PHE A 112 -3.43 6.82 -9.48
CA PHE A 112 -2.75 5.72 -10.14
C PHE A 112 -3.24 4.41 -9.52
N SER A 113 -3.90 3.57 -10.32
CA SER A 113 -4.35 2.27 -9.86
C SER A 113 -3.14 1.39 -9.53
N LEU A 114 -3.10 0.87 -8.29
CA LEU A 114 -2.16 -0.15 -7.85
C LEU A 114 -2.81 -1.56 -7.85
N GLN A 115 -3.87 -1.71 -8.64
CA GLN A 115 -4.59 -2.98 -8.82
C GLN A 115 -4.21 -3.65 -10.14
N THR A 116 -4.53 -4.94 -10.24
CA THR A 116 -4.36 -5.72 -11.48
C THR A 116 -5.52 -5.57 -12.46
N HIS A 117 -6.53 -4.77 -12.14
CA HIS A 117 -7.67 -4.48 -13.00
C HIS A 117 -8.34 -3.18 -12.54
N VAL A 118 -8.74 -2.33 -13.50
CA VAL A 118 -9.58 -1.15 -13.27
C VAL A 118 -10.96 -1.39 -13.90
N PRO A 119 -12.07 -1.18 -13.16
CA PRO A 119 -13.42 -1.34 -13.70
C PRO A 119 -13.73 -0.38 -14.85
N ASP A 120 -14.54 -0.84 -15.80
CA ASP A 120 -15.07 -0.01 -16.88
C ASP A 120 -15.77 1.24 -16.35
N GLY A 121 -15.63 2.37 -17.06
CA GLY A 121 -16.24 3.64 -16.66
C GLY A 121 -15.50 4.37 -15.55
N SER A 122 -14.27 3.97 -15.21
CA SER A 122 -13.39 4.75 -14.34
C SER A 122 -13.19 6.18 -14.87
N PRO A 123 -13.11 7.19 -13.98
CA PRO A 123 -12.94 8.57 -14.40
C PRO A 123 -11.54 8.79 -15.02
N PRO A 124 -11.37 9.81 -15.89
CA PRO A 124 -10.14 10.02 -16.64
C PRO A 124 -8.94 10.39 -15.77
N ASN A 125 -9.17 10.77 -14.51
CA ASN A 125 -8.12 11.05 -13.54
C ASN A 125 -7.62 9.81 -12.79
N LEU A 126 -8.15 8.61 -13.08
CA LEU A 126 -7.59 7.33 -12.63
C LEU A 126 -6.79 6.67 -13.78
N ALA A 127 -5.48 6.71 -13.66
CA ALA A 127 -4.58 6.02 -14.58
C ALA A 127 -4.57 4.51 -14.30
N ASP A 128 -4.88 3.72 -15.32
CA ASP A 128 -4.73 2.27 -15.32
C ASP A 128 -3.33 1.89 -15.82
N MET A 129 -2.63 1.07 -15.04
CA MET A 129 -1.29 0.53 -15.33
C MET A 129 -1.24 -0.98 -15.09
N ALA A 130 -2.40 -1.65 -14.98
CA ALA A 130 -2.50 -3.05 -14.60
C ALA A 130 -1.65 -3.98 -15.49
N GLU A 131 -1.62 -3.73 -16.79
CA GLU A 131 -0.85 -4.56 -17.75
C GLU A 131 0.67 -4.36 -17.63
N GLU A 132 1.12 -3.22 -17.12
CA GLU A 132 2.54 -2.87 -16.97
C GLU A 132 3.08 -3.27 -15.57
N LEU A 133 2.21 -3.36 -14.57
CA LEU A 133 2.54 -3.72 -13.18
C LEU A 133 2.73 -5.24 -12.99
N VAL A 134 3.83 -5.78 -13.54
CA VAL A 134 4.10 -7.23 -13.54
C VAL A 134 4.78 -7.70 -12.25
N THR A 135 5.68 -6.91 -11.68
CA THR A 135 6.51 -7.29 -10.53
C THR A 135 6.29 -6.38 -9.33
N VAL A 136 6.64 -6.87 -8.13
CA VAL A 136 6.65 -6.04 -6.92
C VAL A 136 7.62 -4.85 -7.08
N ALA A 137 8.67 -4.98 -7.88
CA ALA A 137 9.58 -3.87 -8.16
C ALA A 137 8.93 -2.79 -9.04
N ASP A 138 8.03 -3.16 -9.96
CA ASP A 138 7.23 -2.21 -10.75
C ASP A 138 6.28 -1.43 -9.84
N THR A 139 5.55 -2.15 -8.98
CA THR A 139 4.65 -1.50 -8.00
C THR A 139 5.43 -0.57 -7.06
N ALA A 140 6.62 -0.99 -6.60
CA ALA A 140 7.48 -0.16 -5.76
C ALA A 140 7.94 1.09 -6.50
N ALA A 141 8.32 0.97 -7.78
CA ALA A 141 8.76 2.09 -8.59
C ALA A 141 7.64 3.12 -8.79
N VAL A 142 6.41 2.67 -9.07
CA VAL A 142 5.24 3.55 -9.13
C VAL A 142 4.99 4.23 -7.79
N ILE A 143 4.96 3.47 -6.68
CA ILE A 143 4.75 4.02 -5.34
C ILE A 143 5.79 5.09 -5.00
N GLY A 144 7.05 4.91 -5.42
CA GLY A 144 8.13 5.86 -5.21
C GLY A 144 7.91 7.22 -5.88
N GLU A 145 7.03 7.31 -6.87
CA GLU A 145 6.66 8.54 -7.58
C GLU A 145 5.34 9.16 -7.09
N MET A 146 4.68 8.54 -6.10
CA MET A 146 3.44 9.04 -5.52
C MET A 146 3.72 9.99 -4.37
N ASP A 147 2.91 11.04 -4.27
CA ASP A 147 2.94 11.96 -3.13
C ASP A 147 2.20 11.36 -1.91
N LEU A 148 1.22 10.49 -2.17
CA LEU A 148 0.45 9.73 -1.18
C LEU A 148 -0.02 8.40 -1.76
N VAL A 149 -0.04 7.34 -0.94
CA VAL A 149 -0.73 6.07 -1.28
C VAL A 149 -1.96 5.90 -0.41
N ILE A 150 -3.13 5.65 -0.99
CA ILE A 150 -4.35 5.28 -0.27
C ILE A 150 -4.66 3.83 -0.60
N SER A 151 -4.74 2.96 0.41
CA SER A 151 -4.99 1.54 0.17
C SER A 151 -5.80 0.92 1.29
N VAL A 152 -6.62 -0.08 0.96
CA VAL A 152 -7.07 -1.07 1.96
C VAL A 152 -5.88 -1.94 2.39
N ASP A 153 -6.07 -2.87 3.33
CA ASP A 153 -5.02 -3.82 3.70
C ASP A 153 -4.67 -4.66 2.45
N THR A 154 -3.56 -4.38 1.76
CA THR A 154 -3.07 -5.11 0.56
C THR A 154 -1.54 -5.10 0.55
N SER A 155 -0.90 -5.77 -0.42
CA SER A 155 0.55 -5.63 -0.59
C SER A 155 0.98 -4.17 -0.84
N ALA A 156 0.14 -3.34 -1.46
CA ALA A 156 0.46 -1.96 -1.78
C ALA A 156 0.68 -1.11 -0.52
N ILE A 157 -0.18 -1.22 0.50
CA ILE A 157 0.01 -0.46 1.75
C ILE A 157 1.26 -0.89 2.51
N HIS A 158 1.56 -2.19 2.52
CA HIS A 158 2.76 -2.71 3.15
C HIS A 158 4.02 -2.26 2.42
N LEU A 159 3.99 -2.25 1.09
CA LEU A 159 5.11 -1.79 0.27
C LEU A 159 5.35 -0.29 0.44
N ALA A 160 4.31 0.53 0.41
CA ALA A 160 4.42 1.97 0.67
C ALA A 160 4.97 2.26 2.07
N GLY A 161 4.47 1.58 3.11
CA GLY A 161 4.97 1.71 4.47
C GLY A 161 6.42 1.24 4.61
N ALA A 162 6.78 0.11 4.00
CA ALA A 162 8.15 -0.39 3.99
C ALA A 162 9.11 0.52 3.21
N MET A 163 8.62 1.35 2.29
CA MET A 163 9.41 2.36 1.59
C MET A 163 9.49 3.70 2.34
N GLY A 164 8.77 3.86 3.45
CA GLY A 164 8.66 5.13 4.16
C GLY A 164 7.82 6.19 3.42
N CYS A 165 7.11 5.81 2.36
CA CYS A 165 6.25 6.71 1.61
C CYS A 165 5.01 7.10 2.42
N PRO A 166 4.54 8.36 2.36
CA PRO A 166 3.28 8.75 2.99
C PRO A 166 2.14 7.88 2.49
N ALA A 167 1.40 7.26 3.41
CA ALA A 167 0.32 6.35 3.03
C ALA A 167 -0.85 6.34 4.02
N TRP A 168 -2.06 6.16 3.51
CA TRP A 168 -3.30 6.05 4.26
C TRP A 168 -3.90 4.67 4.11
N LEU A 169 -4.03 3.98 5.23
CA LEU A 169 -4.60 2.64 5.31
C LEU A 169 -6.09 2.71 5.68
N LEU A 170 -6.96 2.21 4.80
CA LEU A 170 -8.39 2.08 5.04
C LEU A 170 -8.69 0.70 5.63
N LEU A 171 -9.29 0.65 6.83
CA LEU A 171 -9.61 -0.59 7.52
C LEU A 171 -11.09 -0.71 7.88
N PRO A 172 -11.66 -1.93 7.82
CA PRO A 172 -12.99 -2.16 8.35
C PRO A 172 -13.02 -2.10 9.88
N HIS A 173 -14.22 -2.04 10.44
CA HIS A 173 -14.42 -1.83 11.87
C HIS A 173 -13.88 -3.00 12.70
N ARG A 174 -13.01 -2.70 13.69
CA ARG A 174 -12.41 -3.67 14.63
C ARG A 174 -11.87 -4.93 13.95
N TYR A 175 -11.24 -4.73 12.80
CA TYR A 175 -10.64 -5.80 12.00
C TYR A 175 -9.14 -5.51 11.82
N GLU A 176 -8.37 -6.58 11.57
CA GLU A 176 -6.92 -6.55 11.41
C GLU A 176 -6.15 -6.01 12.63
N TRP A 177 -6.10 -6.82 13.70
CA TRP A 177 -5.43 -6.52 14.98
C TRP A 177 -3.95 -6.15 14.82
N ARG A 178 -3.29 -6.62 13.75
CA ARG A 178 -1.88 -6.33 13.44
C ARG A 178 -1.61 -4.84 13.27
N TRP A 179 -2.63 -4.07 12.91
CA TRP A 179 -2.59 -2.61 12.73
C TRP A 179 -3.03 -1.84 13.99
N GLY A 180 -3.16 -2.51 15.13
CA GLY A 180 -3.74 -1.95 16.35
C GLY A 180 -5.27 -2.07 16.40
N LEU A 181 -5.86 -1.70 17.53
CA LEU A 181 -7.31 -1.78 17.76
C LEU A 181 -8.03 -0.45 17.55
N ASP A 182 -7.30 0.66 17.69
CA ASP A 182 -7.81 2.02 17.58
C ASP A 182 -6.72 3.00 17.13
N GLY A 183 -7.11 4.25 16.97
CA GLY A 183 -6.20 5.35 16.65
C GLY A 183 -5.72 5.38 15.20
N PRO A 184 -5.05 6.48 14.82
CA PRO A 184 -4.58 6.70 13.45
C PRO A 184 -3.12 6.27 13.23
N LYS A 185 -2.41 5.82 14.26
CA LYS A 185 -0.96 5.51 14.18
C LYS A 185 -0.73 4.04 13.86
N CYS A 186 0.24 3.77 12.99
CA CYS A 186 0.73 2.43 12.76
C CYS A 186 2.05 2.21 13.51
N ALA A 187 2.16 1.10 14.27
CA ALA A 187 3.40 0.73 14.94
C ALA A 187 4.50 0.31 13.95
N TRP A 188 4.12 -0.36 12.86
CA TRP A 188 5.06 -0.94 11.90
C TRP A 188 5.62 0.07 10.90
N TYR A 189 4.86 1.12 10.55
CA TYR A 189 5.23 2.10 9.53
C TYR A 189 4.80 3.50 9.99
N GLN A 190 5.77 4.35 10.35
CA GLN A 190 5.49 5.71 10.82
C GLN A 190 4.85 6.59 9.74
N SER A 191 5.15 6.31 8.47
CA SER A 191 4.57 6.99 7.31
C SER A 191 3.11 6.64 7.04
N VAL A 192 2.58 5.60 7.70
CA VAL A 192 1.22 5.10 7.50
C VAL A 192 0.26 5.70 8.54
N ARG A 193 -0.76 6.41 8.05
CA ARG A 193 -1.92 6.85 8.83
C ARG A 193 -3.09 5.90 8.62
N ILE A 194 -3.71 5.47 9.70
CA ILE A 194 -4.83 4.52 9.68
C ILE A 194 -6.16 5.26 9.73
N TRP A 195 -7.09 4.83 8.90
CA TRP A 195 -8.50 5.25 8.84
C TRP A 195 -9.37 4.02 9.06
N ARG A 196 -10.20 4.03 10.11
CA ARG A 196 -11.06 2.88 10.47
C ARG A 196 -12.52 3.24 10.34
N GLN A 197 -13.31 2.31 9.80
CA GLN A 197 -14.77 2.40 9.89
C GLN A 197 -15.22 2.48 11.37
N GLU A 198 -16.21 3.33 11.61
CA GLU A 198 -16.87 3.41 12.93
C GLU A 198 -17.77 2.21 13.21
N ARG A 199 -18.34 1.63 12.15
CA ARG A 199 -19.17 0.42 12.17
C ARG A 199 -19.00 -0.34 10.85
N ASN A 200 -19.23 -1.65 10.88
CA ASN A 200 -19.11 -2.49 9.69
C ASN A 200 -19.95 -1.94 8.53
N GLY A 201 -19.33 -1.84 7.35
CA GLY A 201 -20.00 -1.43 6.12
C GLY A 201 -20.12 0.09 5.92
N ALA A 202 -19.72 0.92 6.88
CA ALA A 202 -19.74 2.37 6.75
C ALA A 202 -18.53 2.91 5.95
N TRP A 203 -18.35 2.43 4.72
CA TRP A 203 -17.24 2.84 3.85
C TRP A 203 -17.40 4.28 3.35
N GLU A 204 -18.62 4.67 2.98
CA GLU A 204 -18.95 6.02 2.51
C GLU A 204 -18.59 7.07 3.56
N ALA A 205 -18.97 6.82 4.82
CA ALA A 205 -18.65 7.71 5.94
C ALA A 205 -17.15 7.80 6.21
N LEU A 206 -16.40 6.71 5.99
CA LEU A 206 -14.94 6.72 6.09
C LEU A 206 -14.32 7.52 4.95
N LEU A 207 -14.77 7.29 3.72
CA LEU A 207 -14.25 7.96 2.54
C LEU A 207 -14.55 9.45 2.54
N GLU A 208 -15.64 9.91 3.16
CA GLU A 208 -15.88 11.35 3.30
C GLU A 208 -14.87 12.02 4.24
N LYS A 209 -14.43 11.33 5.29
CA LYS A 209 -13.33 11.82 6.15
C LYS A 209 -12.00 11.83 5.38
N VAL A 210 -11.77 10.81 4.54
CA VAL A 210 -10.58 10.73 3.67
C VAL A 210 -10.59 11.84 2.63
N HIS A 211 -11.74 12.16 2.03
CA HIS A 211 -11.92 13.28 1.10
C HIS A 211 -11.49 14.61 1.72
N VAL A 212 -12.03 14.94 2.91
CA VAL A 212 -11.65 16.17 3.63
C VAL A 212 -10.16 16.20 3.95
N ALA A 213 -9.60 15.06 4.38
CA ALA A 213 -8.17 14.98 4.64
C ALA A 213 -7.32 15.14 3.37
N LEU A 214 -7.77 14.60 2.24
CA LEU A 214 -7.07 14.67 0.96
C LEU A 214 -7.04 16.11 0.43
N GLN A 215 -8.14 16.85 0.57
CA GLN A 215 -8.16 18.29 0.28
C GLN A 215 -7.13 19.05 1.11
N GLN A 216 -7.03 18.76 2.41
CA GLN A 216 -6.05 19.38 3.29
C GLN A 216 -4.61 18.98 2.96
N PHE A 217 -4.39 17.72 2.55
CA PHE A 217 -3.07 17.24 2.15
C PHE A 217 -2.61 17.94 0.87
N ALA A 218 -3.48 18.03 -0.13
CA ALA A 218 -3.22 18.77 -1.37
C ALA A 218 -2.89 20.25 -1.09
N ALA A 219 -3.64 20.90 -0.19
CA ALA A 219 -3.42 22.30 0.23
C ALA A 219 -2.04 22.56 0.84
N LYS A 220 -1.50 21.61 1.62
CA LYS A 220 -0.20 21.76 2.30
C LYS A 220 1.00 21.62 1.38
N GLY A 221 0.86 20.99 0.21
CA GLY A 221 1.95 20.86 -0.77
C GLY A 221 2.27 22.14 -1.55
N GLU A 222 1.51 23.23 -1.34
CA GLU A 222 1.71 24.54 -1.99
C GLU A 222 2.49 25.57 -1.13
N CYS A 223 2.83 25.24 0.12
CA CYS A 223 3.62 26.08 1.02
C CYS A 223 5.05 25.55 1.18
#